data_AF-A0A835LUE6-F1
#
_entry.id   AF-A0A835LUE6-F1
#
_cell.length_a   1.000
_cell.length_b   1.000
_cell.length_c   1.000
_cell.angle_alpha   90.00
_cell.angle_beta   90.00
_cell.angle_gamma   90.00
#
_symmetry.space_group_name_H-M   'P 1'
#
loop_
_entity.id
_entity.type
_entity.pdbx_description
1 polymer ?
#
loop_
_entity_poly.entity_id
_entity_poly.type
_entity_poly.pdbx_seq_one_letter_code
_entity_poly.pdbx_strand_id
1 'polypeptide(L)'
;MRICSRIKEKLAEMNTKKLIENYVFALQASLSKTAEIALLDAIQKRKHGDTLYFWVPMDKDPRSPSQKDFWSFCDSINAGNCRFAVSDALQRMYGIEHDLNSLPPMPVDGNTWSVMHSWALPTRSFLEFVMFSRMFVDALDAQMYDEHHQSGHCYLSLYKDRNCYSRVLELLVNVWAYHSARRMVYVNPENGVMQEQHRVKNRRGQMWIKWFSYTTLKSMDEDLAEEFDSDHPTRRWLWPSTGEVFWQGLFERERNLRHRQKEKRKQQSKDKIARMRKRFRQKAIGKYVKPPPEDKGDLNSTTSTILR
;
A
#
# COMPACT_ATOMS: atom_id res chain seq x y z
N MET A 1 -20.28 -4.34 -20.38
CA MET A 1 -19.06 -3.81 -21.02
C MET A 1 -17.93 -3.87 -19.98
N ARG A 2 -16.97 -4.81 -20.11
CA ARG A 2 -16.19 -5.36 -18.97
C ARG A 2 -14.72 -4.89 -18.86
N ILE A 3 -14.37 -3.65 -19.17
CA ILE A 3 -12.96 -3.19 -19.15
C ILE A 3 -12.88 -1.79 -18.50
N CYS A 4 -13.69 -1.51 -17.46
CA CYS A 4 -13.16 -1.53 -16.09
C CYS A 4 -12.93 -2.90 -15.37
N SER A 5 -12.88 -4.03 -16.10
CA SER A 5 -12.37 -5.33 -15.59
C SER A 5 -11.15 -5.93 -16.36
N ARG A 6 -10.03 -5.17 -16.56
CA ARG A 6 -8.68 -5.76 -16.76
C ARG A 6 -7.35 -5.05 -16.30
N ILE A 7 -7.34 -3.78 -15.89
CA ILE A 7 -6.24 -3.15 -15.10
C ILE A 7 -6.19 -3.80 -13.72
N LYS A 8 -7.29 -3.86 -12.95
CA LYS A 8 -8.66 -4.31 -13.27
C LYS A 8 -8.86 -5.84 -13.53
N GLU A 9 -7.79 -6.68 -13.56
CA GLU A 9 -7.84 -8.16 -13.34
C GLU A 9 -6.46 -8.74 -12.99
N LYS A 10 -5.35 -8.14 -13.47
CA LYS A 10 -3.96 -8.63 -13.24
C LYS A 10 -2.95 -7.57 -12.79
N LEU A 11 -3.36 -6.56 -12.02
CA LEU A 11 -2.41 -5.58 -11.44
C LEU A 11 -1.26 -6.28 -10.68
N ALA A 12 -1.54 -7.42 -10.04
CA ALA A 12 -0.54 -8.49 -9.92
C ALA A 12 -1.18 -9.87 -9.71
N GLU A 13 -1.06 -10.77 -10.69
CA GLU A 13 -0.85 -12.20 -10.37
C GLU A 13 0.60 -12.39 -9.90
N MET A 14 0.88 -11.80 -8.75
CA MET A 14 1.52 -12.51 -7.66
C MET A 14 2.91 -13.14 -7.81
N ASN A 15 3.74 -12.74 -8.78
CA ASN A 15 5.17 -13.03 -8.70
C ASN A 15 6.03 -11.98 -9.40
N THR A 16 6.81 -11.23 -8.61
CA THR A 16 7.88 -10.32 -9.09
C THR A 16 8.93 -11.04 -9.94
N LYS A 17 9.00 -12.39 -9.87
CA LYS A 17 9.88 -13.21 -10.71
C LYS A 17 9.37 -13.46 -12.14
N LYS A 18 8.08 -13.26 -12.43
CA LYS A 18 7.47 -13.48 -13.76
C LYS A 18 7.04 -12.19 -14.48
N LEU A 19 7.09 -11.06 -13.77
CA LEU A 19 6.67 -9.74 -14.26
C LEU A 19 7.59 -9.18 -15.37
N ILE A 20 8.84 -9.65 -15.43
CA ILE A 20 9.81 -9.29 -16.48
C ILE A 20 9.63 -10.14 -17.75
N GLU A 21 9.22 -11.40 -17.61
CA GLU A 21 9.29 -12.38 -18.71
C GLU A 21 8.12 -12.34 -19.72
N ASN A 22 7.00 -11.65 -19.43
CA ASN A 22 5.75 -11.81 -20.22
C ASN A 22 4.91 -10.53 -20.46
N TYR A 23 5.47 -9.32 -20.31
CA TYR A 23 4.83 -8.08 -20.75
C TYR A 23 5.60 -7.43 -21.91
N VAL A 24 5.54 -8.11 -23.06
CA VAL A 24 5.89 -7.56 -24.37
C VAL A 24 4.65 -7.76 -25.25
N PHE A 25 3.98 -6.65 -25.64
CA PHE A 25 3.39 -6.42 -26.98
C PHE A 25 2.44 -5.21 -26.96
N ALA A 26 3.02 -4.01 -26.98
CA ALA A 26 2.43 -2.79 -27.55
C ALA A 26 3.52 -1.69 -27.69
N LEU A 27 4.62 -1.99 -28.40
CA LEU A 27 5.77 -1.07 -28.59
C LEU A 27 6.26 -0.39 -27.29
N GLN A 28 6.31 -1.15 -26.19
CA GLN A 28 6.97 -0.74 -24.96
C GLN A 28 8.49 -0.89 -25.14
N ALA A 29 9.27 0.09 -24.69
CA ALA A 29 10.71 -0.07 -24.62
C ALA A 29 11.03 -1.17 -23.60
N SER A 30 11.48 -2.33 -24.09
CA SER A 30 11.94 -3.42 -23.23
C SER A 30 13.28 -3.07 -22.59
N LEU A 31 13.51 -3.58 -21.39
CA LEU A 31 14.84 -3.59 -20.80
C LEU A 31 15.70 -4.61 -21.57
N SER A 32 16.99 -4.32 -21.73
CA SER A 32 17.96 -5.33 -22.12
C SER A 32 18.15 -6.31 -20.96
N LYS A 33 18.59 -7.54 -21.26
CA LYS A 33 18.93 -8.54 -20.23
C LYS A 33 19.92 -8.00 -19.19
N THR A 34 20.85 -7.12 -19.60
CA THR A 34 21.79 -6.43 -18.70
C THR A 34 21.06 -5.47 -17.75
N ALA A 35 20.12 -4.68 -18.27
CA ALA A 35 19.32 -3.75 -17.49
C ALA A 35 18.33 -4.45 -16.54
N GLU A 36 17.72 -5.57 -16.97
CA GLU A 36 16.89 -6.43 -16.13
C GLU A 36 17.67 -7.01 -14.95
N ILE A 37 18.87 -7.56 -15.21
CA ILE A 37 19.75 -8.09 -14.16
C ILE A 37 20.15 -7.00 -13.18
N ALA A 38 20.53 -5.80 -13.67
CA ALA A 38 20.87 -4.66 -12.83
C ALA A 38 19.70 -4.21 -11.95
N LEU A 39 18.49 -4.13 -12.51
CA LEU A 39 17.25 -3.80 -11.79
C LEU A 39 16.92 -4.82 -10.70
N LEU A 40 16.96 -6.11 -11.05
CA LEU A 40 16.73 -7.19 -10.09
C LEU A 40 17.75 -7.17 -8.95
N ASP A 41 19.03 -6.96 -9.26
CA ASP A 41 20.11 -6.87 -8.26
C ASP A 41 19.89 -5.68 -7.30
N ALA A 42 19.55 -4.51 -7.82
CA ALA A 42 19.28 -3.31 -7.03
C ALA A 42 18.06 -3.48 -6.10
N ILE A 43 16.99 -4.14 -6.59
CA ILE A 43 15.79 -4.46 -5.79
C ILE A 43 16.14 -5.49 -4.70
N GLN A 44 16.83 -6.58 -5.04
CA GLN A 44 17.19 -7.65 -4.09
C GLN A 44 18.13 -7.15 -2.99
N LYS A 45 19.16 -6.39 -3.35
CA LYS A 45 20.09 -5.75 -2.40
C LYS A 45 19.50 -4.54 -1.69
N ARG A 46 18.28 -4.11 -2.04
CA ARG A 46 17.61 -2.89 -1.53
C ARG A 46 18.48 -1.63 -1.67
N LYS A 47 19.26 -1.54 -2.76
CA LYS A 47 20.31 -0.53 -2.98
C LYS A 47 19.82 0.91 -2.82
N HIS A 48 18.58 1.19 -3.24
CA HIS A 48 17.94 2.51 -3.15
C HIS A 48 16.85 2.58 -2.05
N GLY A 49 16.65 1.50 -1.30
CA GLY A 49 15.61 1.39 -0.28
C GLY A 49 14.23 1.20 -0.92
N ASP A 50 13.30 2.10 -0.60
CA ASP A 50 11.94 2.09 -1.13
C ASP A 50 11.83 3.10 -2.30
N THR A 51 11.63 2.58 -3.52
CA THR A 51 11.97 3.29 -4.77
C THR A 51 11.07 2.87 -5.92
N LEU A 52 10.55 3.86 -6.65
CA LEU A 52 10.01 3.69 -8.00
C LEU A 52 11.18 3.64 -8.99
N TYR A 53 11.40 2.48 -9.62
CA TYR A 53 12.31 2.37 -10.76
C TYR A 53 11.49 2.53 -12.05
N PHE A 54 12.00 3.25 -13.05
CA PHE A 54 11.33 3.41 -14.35
C PHE A 54 12.33 3.58 -15.49
N TRP A 55 11.94 3.24 -16.72
CA TRP A 55 12.88 3.20 -17.86
C TRP A 55 12.37 3.86 -19.15
N VAL A 56 11.10 4.23 -19.24
CA VAL A 56 10.61 5.15 -20.29
C VAL A 56 10.38 6.52 -19.66
N PRO A 57 11.20 7.53 -20.02
CA PRO A 57 11.15 8.86 -19.43
C PRO A 57 10.33 9.84 -20.29
N MET A 58 9.57 10.71 -19.65
CA MET A 58 8.57 11.61 -20.28
C MET A 58 9.16 12.57 -21.32
N ASP A 59 10.41 13.01 -21.14
CA ASP A 59 11.15 13.89 -22.05
C ASP A 59 11.50 13.24 -23.40
N LYS A 60 11.45 11.90 -23.47
CA LYS A 60 11.68 11.11 -24.69
C LYS A 60 10.41 10.53 -25.28
N ASP A 61 9.25 10.84 -24.71
CA ASP A 61 7.97 10.37 -25.22
C ASP A 61 7.64 11.09 -26.54
N PRO A 62 7.33 10.38 -27.65
CA PRO A 62 6.94 11.02 -28.91
C PRO A 62 5.65 11.84 -28.80
N ARG A 63 4.83 11.62 -27.76
CA ARG A 63 3.65 12.43 -27.42
C ARG A 63 4.02 13.76 -26.73
N SER A 64 5.30 13.99 -26.40
CA SER A 64 5.85 15.19 -25.75
C SER A 64 6.77 16.03 -26.68
N PRO A 65 6.31 16.49 -27.86
CA PRO A 65 7.18 17.12 -28.86
C PRO A 65 7.78 18.48 -28.44
N SER A 66 7.39 19.03 -27.29
CA SER A 66 7.80 20.36 -26.83
C SER A 66 8.26 20.41 -25.36
N GLN A 67 8.79 19.29 -24.82
CA GLN A 67 9.31 19.17 -23.44
C GLN A 67 8.41 19.85 -22.38
N LYS A 68 7.12 19.49 -22.40
CA LYS A 68 6.11 20.09 -21.52
C LYS A 68 6.37 19.77 -20.05
N ASP A 69 5.90 20.65 -19.16
CA ASP A 69 5.78 20.29 -17.74
C ASP A 69 4.81 19.10 -17.55
N PHE A 70 4.86 18.48 -16.38
CA PHE A 70 4.11 17.26 -16.08
C PHE A 70 2.60 17.38 -16.35
N TRP A 71 1.99 18.49 -15.94
CA TRP A 71 0.55 18.68 -16.06
C TRP A 71 0.14 19.05 -17.49
N SER A 72 0.94 19.89 -18.17
CA SER A 72 0.75 20.19 -19.60
C SER A 72 0.98 18.97 -20.50
N PHE A 73 1.87 18.04 -20.13
CA PHE A 73 1.98 16.73 -20.79
C PHE A 73 0.72 15.89 -20.55
N CYS A 74 0.27 15.80 -19.29
CA CYS A 74 -0.92 15.04 -18.93
C CYS A 74 -2.17 15.49 -19.70
N ASP A 75 -2.41 16.80 -19.82
CA ASP A 75 -3.50 17.34 -20.62
C ASP A 75 -3.35 16.96 -22.10
N SER A 76 -2.14 17.03 -22.66
CA SER A 76 -1.92 16.76 -24.08
C SER A 76 -2.21 15.31 -24.49
N ILE A 77 -2.07 14.34 -23.59
CA ILE A 77 -2.44 12.94 -23.86
C ILE A 77 -3.89 12.59 -23.45
N ASN A 78 -4.57 13.48 -22.71
CA ASN A 78 -5.92 13.31 -22.16
C ASN A 78 -6.90 14.41 -22.61
N ALA A 79 -6.87 14.78 -23.90
CA ALA A 79 -7.83 15.70 -24.54
C ALA A 79 -7.95 17.11 -23.90
N GLY A 80 -6.93 17.57 -23.16
CA GLY A 80 -6.94 18.87 -22.46
C GLY A 80 -7.49 18.83 -21.04
N ASN A 81 -8.03 17.68 -20.60
CA ASN A 81 -8.91 17.60 -19.43
C ASN A 81 -8.28 16.92 -18.20
N CYS A 82 -6.99 16.53 -18.25
CA CYS A 82 -6.34 15.81 -17.15
C CYS A 82 -6.29 16.63 -15.86
N ARG A 83 -5.84 17.89 -15.91
CA ARG A 83 -5.70 18.72 -14.71
C ARG A 83 -7.00 18.83 -13.93
N PHE A 84 -8.11 19.10 -14.64
CA PHE A 84 -9.43 19.17 -14.03
C PHE A 84 -9.85 17.82 -13.44
N ALA A 85 -9.80 16.75 -14.25
CA ALA A 85 -10.19 15.40 -13.84
C ALA A 85 -9.41 14.88 -12.64
N VAL A 86 -8.09 15.14 -12.58
CA VAL A 86 -7.25 14.74 -11.45
C VAL A 86 -7.52 15.60 -10.21
N SER A 87 -7.72 16.91 -10.37
CA SER A 87 -8.02 17.80 -9.24
C SER A 87 -9.35 17.43 -8.59
N ASP A 88 -10.42 17.29 -9.38
CA ASP A 88 -11.76 17.00 -8.87
C ASP A 88 -11.86 15.56 -8.31
N ALA A 89 -11.24 14.56 -8.95
CA ALA A 89 -11.16 13.22 -8.40
C ALA A 89 -10.37 13.16 -7.07
N LEU A 90 -9.28 13.93 -6.92
CA LEU A 90 -8.57 14.04 -5.63
C LEU A 90 -9.41 14.75 -4.57
N GLN A 91 -10.10 15.84 -4.92
CA GLN A 91 -11.01 16.54 -4.00
C GLN A 91 -12.09 15.58 -3.46
N ARG A 92 -12.80 14.88 -4.35
CA ARG A 92 -13.83 13.90 -3.96
C ARG A 92 -13.28 12.76 -3.14
N MET A 93 -12.17 12.16 -3.59
CA MET A 93 -11.54 11.04 -2.88
C MET A 93 -11.14 11.41 -1.45
N TYR A 94 -10.71 12.65 -1.20
CA TYR A 94 -10.34 13.14 0.13
C TYR A 94 -11.46 13.88 0.89
N GLY A 95 -12.68 13.98 0.34
CA GLY A 95 -13.79 14.72 0.96
C GLY A 95 -13.54 16.22 1.11
N ILE A 96 -12.79 16.83 0.19
CA ILE A 96 -12.42 18.25 0.20
C ILE A 96 -13.46 19.07 -0.57
N GLU A 97 -13.88 20.20 0.00
CA GLU A 97 -14.79 21.16 -0.66
C GLU A 97 -14.19 21.72 -1.97
N HIS A 98 -15.05 21.91 -2.98
CA HIS A 98 -14.65 22.10 -4.38
C HIS A 98 -13.86 23.40 -4.68
N ASP A 99 -13.77 24.34 -3.74
CA ASP A 99 -13.08 25.63 -3.92
C ASP A 99 -11.54 25.51 -3.89
N LEU A 100 -10.97 24.40 -3.40
CA LEU A 100 -9.53 24.19 -3.35
C LEU A 100 -8.96 23.67 -4.68
N ASN A 101 -8.85 24.58 -5.65
CA ASN A 101 -8.27 24.39 -6.98
C ASN A 101 -6.74 24.19 -7.00
N SER A 102 -6.19 23.40 -6.07
CA SER A 102 -4.77 23.05 -6.01
C SER A 102 -4.53 21.61 -6.44
N LEU A 103 -3.88 21.42 -7.59
CA LEU A 103 -3.23 20.15 -7.91
C LEU A 103 -1.98 19.94 -7.05
N PRO A 104 -1.57 18.69 -6.81
CA PRO A 104 -0.27 18.39 -6.23
C PRO A 104 0.87 19.03 -7.06
N PRO A 105 1.78 19.82 -6.45
CA PRO A 105 2.82 20.52 -7.20
C PRO A 105 3.88 19.56 -7.74
N MET A 106 3.99 19.51 -9.07
CA MET A 106 4.97 18.70 -9.80
C MET A 106 6.04 19.64 -10.38
N PRO A 107 7.31 19.58 -9.91
CA PRO A 107 8.32 20.59 -10.24
C PRO A 107 8.87 20.47 -11.67
N VAL A 108 9.37 21.61 -12.18
CA VAL A 108 10.20 21.68 -13.39
C VAL A 108 11.65 21.88 -12.95
N ASP A 109 12.30 20.79 -12.53
CA ASP A 109 13.65 20.79 -11.92
C ASP A 109 14.73 20.17 -12.83
N GLY A 110 14.43 20.01 -14.12
CA GLY A 110 15.32 19.39 -15.12
C GLY A 110 15.44 17.87 -15.04
N ASN A 111 14.72 17.22 -14.12
CA ASN A 111 14.58 15.76 -14.07
C ASN A 111 13.37 15.30 -14.91
N THR A 112 13.19 13.98 -15.01
CA THR A 112 12.14 13.36 -15.85
C THR A 112 11.24 12.40 -15.10
N TRP A 113 10.03 12.21 -15.63
CA TRP A 113 8.94 11.42 -15.06
C TRP A 113 8.75 10.07 -15.78
N SER A 114 8.14 9.10 -15.12
CA SER A 114 7.77 7.82 -15.73
C SER A 114 6.56 7.96 -16.65
N VAL A 115 6.60 7.30 -17.81
CA VAL A 115 5.45 7.14 -18.71
C VAL A 115 5.23 5.67 -19.09
N MET A 116 4.20 5.39 -19.88
CA MET A 116 3.86 4.11 -20.52
C MET A 116 3.82 2.89 -19.57
N HIS A 117 3.40 3.08 -18.32
CA HIS A 117 3.44 2.05 -17.24
C HIS A 117 4.79 1.31 -17.12
N SER A 118 5.88 1.95 -17.53
CA SER A 118 7.20 1.33 -17.67
C SER A 118 8.03 1.51 -16.40
N TRP A 119 7.54 0.90 -15.31
CA TRP A 119 8.08 1.04 -13.96
C TRP A 119 7.99 -0.25 -13.12
N ALA A 120 8.75 -0.28 -12.03
CA ALA A 120 8.75 -1.34 -11.02
C ALA A 120 8.81 -0.77 -9.59
N LEU A 121 8.10 -1.41 -8.66
CA LEU A 121 8.01 -1.03 -7.24
C LEU A 121 8.29 -2.24 -6.31
N PRO A 122 8.90 -2.02 -5.14
CA PRO A 122 8.89 -2.99 -4.05
C PRO A 122 7.45 -3.33 -3.63
N THR A 123 7.18 -4.60 -3.26
CA THR A 123 5.84 -5.11 -2.96
C THR A 123 5.02 -4.25 -1.99
N ARG A 124 5.65 -3.67 -0.96
CA ARG A 124 4.95 -2.79 -0.01
C ARG A 124 4.44 -1.54 -0.73
N SER A 125 5.33 -0.74 -1.30
CA SER A 125 4.99 0.45 -2.07
C SER A 125 4.01 0.18 -3.21
N PHE A 126 4.11 -0.98 -3.86
CA PHE A 126 3.14 -1.40 -4.85
C PHE A 126 1.72 -1.50 -4.27
N LEU A 127 1.52 -2.15 -3.11
CA LEU A 127 0.21 -2.23 -2.46
C LEU A 127 -0.30 -0.86 -2.01
N GLU A 128 0.59 0.00 -1.49
CA GLU A 128 0.25 1.39 -1.12
C GLU A 128 -0.21 2.21 -2.33
N PHE A 129 0.45 2.06 -3.48
CA PHE A 129 0.02 2.67 -4.74
C PHE A 129 -1.31 2.08 -5.25
N VAL A 130 -1.51 0.76 -5.13
CA VAL A 130 -2.77 0.13 -5.56
C VAL A 130 -3.97 0.66 -4.76
N MET A 131 -3.87 0.72 -3.42
CA MET A 131 -4.91 1.30 -2.56
C MET A 131 -5.27 2.73 -2.99
N PHE A 132 -4.27 3.60 -3.14
CA PHE A 132 -4.47 4.96 -3.66
C PHE A 132 -5.14 4.97 -5.05
N SER A 133 -4.63 4.16 -5.98
CA SER A 133 -5.12 4.15 -7.36
C SER A 133 -6.57 3.66 -7.48
N ARG A 134 -7.03 2.73 -6.62
CA ARG A 134 -8.43 2.28 -6.65
C ARG A 134 -9.40 3.34 -6.13
N MET A 135 -9.05 4.01 -5.02
CA MET A 135 -9.87 5.11 -4.49
C MET A 135 -9.95 6.27 -5.47
N PHE A 136 -8.83 6.61 -6.12
CA PHE A 136 -8.80 7.64 -7.17
C PHE A 136 -9.64 7.25 -8.40
N VAL A 137 -9.57 5.99 -8.85
CA VAL A 137 -10.38 5.51 -9.98
C VAL A 137 -11.87 5.46 -9.66
N ASP A 138 -12.24 5.11 -8.44
CA ASP A 138 -13.64 5.12 -8.01
C ASP A 138 -14.21 6.55 -8.02
N ALA A 139 -13.51 7.51 -7.40
CA ALA A 139 -13.87 8.93 -7.41
C ALA A 139 -13.92 9.58 -8.81
N LEU A 140 -13.15 9.04 -9.78
CA LEU A 140 -13.16 9.46 -11.18
C LEU A 140 -14.31 8.83 -11.98
N ASP A 141 -14.52 7.51 -11.83
CA ASP A 141 -15.58 6.77 -12.54
C ASP A 141 -16.97 7.21 -12.07
N ALA A 142 -17.14 7.53 -10.79
CA ALA A 142 -18.39 8.06 -10.22
C ALA A 142 -18.91 9.34 -10.90
N GLN A 143 -18.07 10.07 -11.64
CA GLN A 143 -18.45 11.27 -12.40
C GLN A 143 -18.70 10.98 -13.87
N MET A 144 -17.77 10.26 -14.50
CA MET A 144 -17.71 10.13 -15.96
C MET A 144 -18.44 8.88 -16.47
N TYR A 145 -18.82 7.95 -15.59
CA TYR A 145 -19.33 6.66 -16.01
C TYR A 145 -20.61 6.75 -16.82
N ASP A 146 -21.64 7.47 -16.37
CA ASP A 146 -22.95 7.42 -17.02
C ASP A 146 -22.89 7.98 -18.44
N GLU A 147 -22.21 9.10 -18.64
CA GLU A 147 -21.98 9.68 -19.98
C GLU A 147 -21.13 8.73 -20.85
N HIS A 148 -20.02 8.18 -20.32
CA HIS A 148 -19.16 7.23 -21.03
C HIS A 148 -19.90 5.95 -21.42
N HIS A 149 -20.77 5.46 -20.54
CA HIS A 149 -21.52 4.23 -20.74
C HIS A 149 -22.63 4.40 -21.77
N GLN A 150 -23.38 5.51 -21.73
CA GLN A 150 -24.52 5.76 -22.60
C GLN A 150 -24.08 6.19 -24.01
N SER A 151 -23.07 7.07 -24.12
CA SER A 151 -22.64 7.65 -25.42
C SER A 151 -21.46 6.90 -26.07
N GLY A 152 -20.64 6.23 -25.26
CA GLY A 152 -19.32 5.72 -25.66
C GLY A 152 -18.26 6.81 -25.86
N HIS A 153 -18.57 8.08 -25.53
CA HIS A 153 -17.62 9.18 -25.55
C HIS A 153 -16.84 9.25 -24.24
N CYS A 154 -15.54 9.50 -24.31
CA CYS A 154 -14.67 9.56 -23.15
C CYS A 154 -14.20 11.01 -22.95
N TYR A 155 -14.53 11.61 -21.80
CA TYR A 155 -14.11 12.96 -21.46
C TYR A 155 -12.58 13.20 -21.53
N LEU A 156 -11.77 12.14 -21.39
CA LEU A 156 -10.30 12.18 -21.46
C LEU A 156 -9.73 11.79 -22.84
N SER A 157 -10.57 11.61 -23.87
CA SER A 157 -10.12 11.19 -25.21
C SER A 157 -10.97 11.80 -26.32
N LEU A 158 -10.29 12.35 -27.33
CA LEU A 158 -10.94 12.95 -28.52
C LEU A 158 -11.73 11.95 -29.37
N TYR A 159 -11.59 10.64 -29.11
CA TYR A 159 -12.23 9.55 -29.84
C TYR A 159 -12.93 8.58 -28.88
N LYS A 160 -13.86 7.78 -29.40
CA LYS A 160 -14.51 6.71 -28.62
C LYS A 160 -13.46 5.71 -28.11
N ASP A 161 -13.20 5.73 -26.81
CA ASP A 161 -12.15 4.93 -26.17
C ASP A 161 -12.76 3.93 -25.17
N ARG A 162 -12.35 2.65 -25.27
CA ARG A 162 -12.74 1.59 -24.35
C ARG A 162 -11.96 1.62 -23.02
N ASN A 163 -10.89 2.41 -22.96
CA ASN A 163 -9.94 2.50 -21.86
C ASN A 163 -9.80 3.94 -21.33
N CYS A 164 -10.93 4.64 -21.18
CA CYS A 164 -10.98 6.09 -20.94
C CYS A 164 -9.97 6.63 -19.91
N TYR A 165 -9.83 5.98 -18.75
CA TYR A 165 -8.96 6.44 -17.67
C TYR A 165 -7.48 6.01 -17.79
N SER A 166 -7.14 5.10 -18.72
CA SER A 166 -5.83 4.42 -18.71
C SER A 166 -4.63 5.35 -18.88
N ARG A 167 -4.77 6.46 -19.62
CA ARG A 167 -3.70 7.45 -19.82
C ARG A 167 -3.48 8.36 -18.61
N VAL A 168 -4.50 8.62 -17.79
CA VAL A 168 -4.33 9.30 -16.49
C VAL A 168 -3.60 8.38 -15.51
N LEU A 169 -3.96 7.09 -15.49
CA LEU A 169 -3.35 6.08 -14.61
C LEU A 169 -1.90 5.77 -14.97
N GLU A 170 -1.51 5.99 -16.23
CA GLU A 170 -0.12 5.97 -16.69
C GLU A 170 0.78 6.93 -15.89
N LEU A 171 0.24 8.12 -15.58
CA LEU A 171 0.97 9.22 -14.95
C LEU A 171 0.77 9.30 -13.43
N LEU A 172 -0.35 8.77 -12.91
CA LEU A 172 -0.73 8.82 -11.50
C LEU A 172 0.33 8.26 -10.54
N VAL A 173 1.14 7.28 -11.00
CA VAL A 173 2.26 6.72 -10.23
C VAL A 173 3.32 7.77 -9.86
N ASN A 174 3.53 8.77 -10.71
CA ASN A 174 4.50 9.84 -10.47
C ASN A 174 4.03 10.76 -9.35
N VAL A 175 2.76 11.16 -9.38
CA VAL A 175 2.13 11.97 -8.32
C VAL A 175 2.22 11.22 -7.00
N TRP A 176 1.79 9.96 -6.97
CA TRP A 176 1.88 9.13 -5.76
C TRP A 176 3.33 9.02 -5.25
N ALA A 177 4.29 8.63 -6.11
CA ALA A 177 5.68 8.42 -5.69
C ALA A 177 6.38 9.73 -5.26
N TYR A 178 6.06 10.85 -5.91
CA TYR A 178 6.60 12.15 -5.54
C TYR A 178 6.10 12.59 -4.16
N HIS A 179 4.78 12.60 -3.95
CA HIS A 179 4.16 13.15 -2.74
C HIS A 179 4.19 12.19 -1.53
N SER A 180 4.30 10.87 -1.73
CA SER A 180 4.59 9.89 -0.65
C SER A 180 6.09 9.74 -0.31
N ALA A 181 6.94 10.65 -0.79
CA ALA A 181 8.38 10.70 -0.53
C ALA A 181 9.19 9.46 -0.96
N ARG A 182 8.73 8.72 -1.98
CA ARG A 182 9.49 7.61 -2.57
C ARG A 182 10.64 8.13 -3.42
N ARG A 183 11.79 7.45 -3.36
CA ARG A 183 12.84 7.72 -4.36
C ARG A 183 12.33 7.35 -5.74
N MET A 184 12.78 8.08 -6.75
CA MET A 184 12.46 7.81 -8.14
C MET A 184 13.80 7.61 -8.86
N VAL A 185 13.97 6.51 -9.55
CA VAL A 185 15.23 6.12 -10.20
C VAL A 185 14.95 5.78 -11.64
N TYR A 186 15.51 6.58 -12.55
CA TYR A 186 15.58 6.24 -13.95
C TYR A 186 16.59 5.10 -14.13
N VAL A 187 16.21 4.10 -14.92
CA VAL A 187 17.04 2.97 -15.35
C VAL A 187 17.23 3.11 -16.86
N ASN A 188 18.47 3.23 -17.31
CA ASN A 188 18.77 3.18 -18.74
C ASN A 188 18.41 1.77 -19.27
N PRO A 189 17.53 1.64 -20.28
CA PRO A 189 17.03 0.34 -20.72
C PRO A 189 18.09 -0.52 -21.44
N GLU A 190 19.16 0.08 -21.97
CA GLU A 190 20.18 -0.64 -22.73
C GLU A 190 21.26 -1.25 -21.81
N ASN A 191 21.72 -0.48 -20.81
CA ASN A 191 22.89 -0.84 -20.00
C ASN A 191 22.62 -0.98 -18.50
N GLY A 192 21.43 -0.64 -18.01
CA GLY A 192 21.06 -0.76 -16.60
C GLY A 192 21.66 0.30 -15.67
N VAL A 193 22.29 1.36 -16.20
CA VAL A 193 22.77 2.50 -15.40
C VAL A 193 21.58 3.18 -14.72
N MET A 194 21.72 3.47 -13.42
CA MET A 194 20.66 4.00 -12.58
C MET A 194 20.96 5.43 -12.11
N GLN A 195 19.99 6.32 -12.25
CA GLN A 195 20.08 7.73 -11.84
C GLN A 195 18.87 8.14 -11.00
N GLU A 196 19.10 8.67 -9.80
CA GLU A 196 18.03 9.22 -8.96
C GLU A 196 17.49 10.52 -9.56
N GLN A 197 16.18 10.55 -9.82
CA GLN A 197 15.40 11.65 -10.39
C GLN A 197 14.63 12.35 -9.27
N HIS A 198 14.49 13.68 -9.35
CA HIS A 198 13.83 14.52 -8.35
C HIS A 198 14.30 14.19 -6.92
N ARG A 199 15.58 14.41 -6.59
CA ARG A 199 16.17 13.92 -5.32
C ARG A 199 15.31 14.24 -4.09
N VAL A 200 15.03 13.25 -3.24
CA VAL A 200 14.08 13.40 -2.10
C VAL A 200 14.45 14.54 -1.14
N LYS A 201 15.74 14.84 -0.98
CA LYS A 201 16.23 15.98 -0.17
C LYS A 201 15.68 17.33 -0.66
N ASN A 202 15.50 17.49 -1.97
CA ASN A 202 15.09 18.75 -2.61
C ASN A 202 13.57 18.97 -2.55
N ARG A 203 12.78 17.91 -2.33
CA ARG A 203 11.30 17.96 -2.28
C ARG A 203 10.73 18.40 -0.93
N ARG A 204 11.58 18.68 0.07
CA ARG A 204 11.15 19.03 1.43
C ARG A 204 10.27 20.29 1.42
N GLY A 205 9.11 20.23 2.07
CA GLY A 205 8.11 21.30 2.07
C GLY A 205 7.18 21.33 0.85
N GLN A 206 7.47 20.57 -0.22
CA GLN A 206 6.64 20.51 -1.44
C GLN A 206 5.77 19.25 -1.51
N MET A 207 6.22 18.15 -0.89
CA MET A 207 5.50 16.86 -0.89
C MET A 207 4.24 16.89 -0.01
N TRP A 208 3.20 16.21 -0.46
CA TRP A 208 1.90 16.12 0.23
C TRP A 208 1.83 14.90 1.15
N ILE A 209 2.87 14.70 1.97
CA ILE A 209 3.11 13.44 2.70
C ILE A 209 1.91 13.02 3.56
N LYS A 210 1.17 13.96 4.17
CA LYS A 210 -0.02 13.67 4.98
C LYS A 210 -1.07 12.91 4.17
N TRP A 211 -1.47 13.47 3.02
CA TRP A 211 -2.50 12.94 2.12
C TRP A 211 -2.11 11.60 1.50
N PHE A 212 -0.83 11.44 1.15
CA PHE A 212 -0.28 10.23 0.54
C PHE A 212 0.37 9.28 1.56
N SER A 213 0.07 9.42 2.86
CA SER A 213 0.62 8.55 3.90
C SER A 213 -0.07 7.18 3.88
N TYR A 214 0.69 6.11 4.18
CA TYR A 214 0.11 4.76 4.33
C TYR A 214 -1.08 4.73 5.30
N THR A 215 -0.98 5.45 6.42
CA THR A 215 -2.04 5.50 7.44
C THR A 215 -3.31 6.19 6.95
N THR A 216 -3.18 7.30 6.22
CA THR A 216 -4.34 8.00 5.65
C THR A 216 -4.98 7.17 4.55
N LEU A 217 -4.17 6.67 3.60
CA LEU A 217 -4.66 5.82 2.52
C LEU A 217 -5.32 4.55 3.08
N LYS A 218 -4.74 3.91 4.11
CA LYS A 218 -5.28 2.67 4.67
C LYS A 218 -6.58 2.89 5.46
N SER A 219 -6.74 4.01 6.17
CA SER A 219 -8.00 4.37 6.84
C SER A 219 -9.12 4.51 5.81
N MET A 220 -8.95 5.40 4.83
CA MET A 220 -9.95 5.65 3.78
C MET A 220 -10.33 4.38 3.02
N ASP A 221 -9.36 3.50 2.80
CA ASP A 221 -9.49 2.19 2.15
C ASP A 221 -10.24 1.16 3.02
N GLU A 222 -10.24 1.31 4.35
CA GLU A 222 -11.08 0.54 5.28
C GLU A 222 -12.48 1.15 5.38
N ASP A 223 -12.57 2.49 5.49
CA ASP A 223 -13.82 3.24 5.58
C ASP A 223 -14.73 2.98 4.33
N LEU A 224 -14.15 3.00 3.12
CA LEU A 224 -14.85 2.68 1.86
C LEU A 224 -15.24 1.19 1.73
N ALA A 225 -14.57 0.29 2.46
CA ALA A 225 -14.98 -1.10 2.53
C ALA A 225 -16.18 -1.29 3.47
N GLU A 226 -16.18 -0.59 4.61
CA GLU A 226 -17.26 -0.63 5.60
C GLU A 226 -18.55 0.03 5.09
N GLU A 227 -18.46 1.12 4.32
CA GLU A 227 -19.62 1.74 3.64
C GLU A 227 -20.31 0.72 2.72
N PHE A 228 -19.54 -0.01 1.91
CA PHE A 228 -20.07 -0.99 0.95
C PHE A 228 -20.73 -2.21 1.62
N ASP A 229 -20.14 -2.71 2.70
CA ASP A 229 -20.67 -3.87 3.43
C ASP A 229 -21.93 -3.52 4.26
N SER A 230 -22.11 -2.24 4.62
CA SER A 230 -23.21 -1.76 5.46
C SER A 230 -24.41 -1.24 4.65
N ASP A 231 -24.15 -0.33 3.71
CA ASP A 231 -25.15 0.29 2.84
C ASP A 231 -24.84 -0.09 1.38
N HIS A 232 -25.53 -1.12 0.87
CA HIS A 232 -25.44 -1.50 -0.55
C HIS A 232 -25.74 -0.27 -1.43
N PRO A 233 -24.75 0.33 -2.13
CA PRO A 233 -24.94 1.68 -2.65
C PRO A 233 -25.94 1.69 -3.82
N THR A 234 -26.85 2.66 -3.83
CA THR A 234 -27.71 2.94 -4.99
C THR A 234 -26.93 3.56 -6.17
N ARG A 235 -25.76 4.14 -5.87
CA ARG A 235 -24.77 4.61 -6.85
C ARG A 235 -23.88 3.46 -7.33
N ARG A 236 -23.35 3.59 -8.55
CA ARG A 236 -22.29 2.70 -9.03
C ARG A 236 -21.03 2.86 -8.16
N TRP A 237 -20.41 1.73 -7.84
CA TRP A 237 -19.26 1.61 -6.94
C TRP A 237 -18.31 0.52 -7.48
N LEU A 238 -16.99 0.72 -7.45
CA LEU A 238 -16.00 -0.21 -8.01
C LEU A 238 -15.32 -1.11 -6.97
N TRP A 239 -15.71 -1.02 -5.70
CA TRP A 239 -15.06 -1.72 -4.59
C TRP A 239 -15.45 -3.20 -4.47
N PRO A 240 -14.51 -4.11 -4.13
CA PRO A 240 -14.81 -5.50 -3.83
C PRO A 240 -15.24 -5.71 -2.37
N SER A 241 -16.20 -6.62 -2.15
CA SER A 241 -16.82 -7.00 -0.86
C SER A 241 -15.91 -7.69 0.16
N THR A 242 -14.59 -7.55 0.05
CA THR A 242 -13.64 -8.06 1.05
C THR A 242 -12.65 -6.99 1.51
N GLY A 243 -12.75 -5.76 0.99
CA GLY A 243 -11.92 -4.62 1.37
C GLY A 243 -10.44 -4.72 0.99
N GLU A 244 -9.76 -5.84 1.21
CA GLU A 244 -8.31 -5.99 1.08
C GLU A 244 -7.79 -6.06 -0.36
N VAL A 245 -6.66 -5.37 -0.62
CA VAL A 245 -5.84 -5.61 -1.82
C VAL A 245 -5.16 -6.97 -1.71
N PHE A 246 -5.77 -8.01 -2.29
CA PHE A 246 -5.28 -9.38 -2.21
C PHE A 246 -3.92 -9.58 -2.89
N TRP A 247 -2.87 -9.78 -2.09
CA TRP A 247 -1.57 -10.29 -2.54
C TRP A 247 -1.38 -11.70 -1.95
N GLN A 248 -1.66 -12.76 -2.72
CA GLN A 248 -1.41 -14.19 -2.42
C GLN A 248 -0.09 -14.46 -1.67
N GLY A 249 1.00 -13.74 -1.94
CA GLY A 249 2.30 -13.91 -1.29
C GLY A 249 2.40 -13.21 0.07
N LEU A 250 1.55 -12.21 0.33
CA LEU A 250 1.34 -11.63 1.65
C LEU A 250 0.55 -12.66 2.46
N PHE A 251 -0.52 -13.17 1.86
CA PHE A 251 -1.34 -14.24 2.42
C PHE A 251 -0.53 -15.51 2.72
N GLU A 252 0.34 -15.97 1.82
CA GLU A 252 1.25 -17.10 2.05
C GLU A 252 2.28 -16.78 3.13
N ARG A 253 2.90 -15.58 3.13
CA ARG A 253 3.81 -15.14 4.19
C ARG A 253 3.12 -15.10 5.55
N GLU A 254 1.90 -14.59 5.61
CA GLU A 254 1.15 -14.44 6.85
C GLU A 254 0.58 -15.78 7.32
N ARG A 255 0.08 -16.63 6.42
CA ARG A 255 -0.27 -18.03 6.68
C ARG A 255 0.93 -18.79 7.24
N ASN A 256 2.12 -18.60 6.66
CA ASN A 256 3.37 -19.17 7.16
C ASN A 256 3.74 -18.61 8.54
N LEU A 257 3.52 -17.32 8.81
CA LEU A 257 3.74 -16.71 10.12
C LEU A 257 2.75 -17.25 11.17
N ARG A 258 1.46 -17.31 10.86
CA ARG A 258 0.40 -17.92 11.67
C ARG A 258 0.70 -19.42 11.92
N HIS A 259 1.23 -20.15 10.94
CA HIS A 259 1.65 -21.54 11.10
C HIS A 259 2.85 -21.68 12.04
N ARG A 260 3.90 -20.87 11.88
CA ARG A 260 5.05 -20.82 12.79
C ARG A 260 4.63 -20.47 14.23
N GLN A 261 3.70 -19.54 14.41
CA GLN A 261 3.13 -19.20 15.71
C GLN A 261 2.33 -20.38 16.32
N LYS A 262 1.51 -21.09 15.52
CA LYS A 262 0.79 -22.30 15.96
C LYS A 262 1.76 -23.40 16.40
N GLU A 263 2.83 -23.67 15.65
CA GLU A 263 3.84 -24.65 16.03
C GLU A 263 4.62 -24.22 17.29
N LYS A 264 4.98 -22.94 17.43
CA LYS A 264 5.60 -22.41 18.66
C LYS A 264 4.69 -22.60 19.88
N ARG A 265 3.38 -22.34 19.76
CA ARG A 265 2.38 -22.59 20.82
C ARG A 265 2.26 -24.08 21.15
N LYS A 266 2.22 -24.96 20.15
CA LYS A 266 2.23 -26.42 20.35
C LYS A 266 3.48 -26.88 21.10
N GLN A 267 4.66 -26.40 20.71
CA GLN A 267 5.92 -26.76 21.37
C GLN A 267 5.94 -26.28 22.83
N GLN A 268 5.60 -25.02 23.09
CA GLN A 268 5.49 -24.48 24.45
C GLN A 268 4.51 -25.26 25.34
N SER A 269 3.39 -25.75 24.76
CA SER A 269 2.44 -26.63 25.45
C SER A 269 3.04 -28.00 25.77
N LYS A 270 3.70 -28.66 24.80
CA LYS A 270 4.43 -29.91 25.02
C LYS A 270 5.50 -29.76 26.10
N ASP A 271 6.27 -28.67 26.08
CA ASP A 271 7.33 -28.38 27.07
C ASP A 271 6.74 -28.07 28.45
N LYS A 272 5.55 -27.45 28.53
CA LYS A 272 4.82 -27.26 29.80
C LYS A 272 4.37 -28.61 30.36
N ILE A 273 3.78 -29.48 29.53
CA ILE A 273 3.33 -30.83 29.93
C ILE A 273 4.53 -31.70 30.35
N ALA A 274 5.64 -31.67 29.60
CA ALA A 274 6.86 -32.40 29.94
C ALA A 274 7.44 -31.94 31.29
N ARG A 275 7.47 -30.62 31.56
CA ARG A 275 7.87 -30.08 32.86
C ARG A 275 6.93 -30.51 33.99
N MET A 276 5.62 -30.53 33.78
CA MET A 276 4.67 -31.03 34.79
C MET A 276 4.83 -32.54 35.05
N ARG A 277 5.08 -33.35 34.02
CA ARG A 277 5.35 -34.79 34.15
C ARG A 277 6.68 -35.10 34.85
N LYS A 278 7.71 -34.25 34.68
CA LYS A 278 9.00 -34.38 35.36
C LYS A 278 9.01 -33.82 36.79
N ARG A 279 7.99 -33.07 37.22
CA ARG A 279 7.88 -32.65 38.64
C ARG A 279 7.59 -33.87 39.51
N PHE A 280 8.44 -34.09 40.50
CA PHE A 280 8.26 -35.14 41.50
C PHE A 280 6.92 -34.92 42.22
N ARG A 281 6.07 -35.95 42.31
CA ARG A 281 4.83 -35.87 43.08
C ARG A 281 5.21 -35.78 44.56
N GLN A 282 4.86 -34.68 45.22
CA GLN A 282 4.97 -34.60 46.68
C GLN A 282 4.11 -35.72 47.29
N LYS A 283 4.69 -36.53 48.18
CA LYS A 283 3.92 -37.46 49.00
C LYS A 283 3.02 -36.65 49.93
N ALA A 284 1.76 -37.04 50.08
CA ALA A 284 0.86 -36.41 51.03
C ALA A 284 1.44 -36.53 52.45
N ILE A 285 1.51 -35.41 53.16
CA ILE A 285 1.92 -35.38 54.57
C ILE A 285 0.83 -36.09 55.38
N GLY A 286 1.23 -36.96 56.31
CA GLY A 286 0.32 -37.79 57.09
C GLY A 286 -0.67 -36.98 57.94
N LYS A 287 -1.80 -37.59 58.28
CA LYS A 287 -2.88 -36.94 59.06
C LYS A 287 -2.35 -36.37 60.38
N TYR A 288 -2.70 -35.12 60.65
CA TYR A 288 -2.43 -34.45 61.92
C TYR A 288 -3.14 -35.19 63.07
N VAL A 289 -2.38 -35.66 64.05
CA VAL A 289 -2.90 -36.20 65.32
C VAL A 289 -2.83 -35.07 66.34
N LYS A 290 -3.99 -34.68 66.88
CA LYS A 290 -4.10 -33.61 67.87
C LYS A 290 -3.64 -34.14 69.24
N PRO A 291 -2.70 -33.50 69.95
CA PRO A 291 -2.34 -33.88 71.31
C PRO A 291 -3.55 -33.70 72.26
N PRO A 292 -3.63 -34.46 73.37
CA PRO A 292 -4.63 -34.22 74.41
C PRO A 292 -4.42 -32.85 75.07
N PRO A 293 -5.49 -32.16 75.52
CA PRO A 293 -5.34 -30.94 76.30
C PRO A 293 -4.82 -31.25 77.71
N GLU A 294 -3.92 -30.40 78.23
CA GLU A 294 -3.48 -30.46 79.63
C GLU A 294 -4.32 -29.51 80.50
N ASP A 295 -4.89 -30.04 81.59
CA ASP A 295 -5.65 -29.27 82.59
C ASP A 295 -4.72 -28.55 83.58
N LYS A 296 -4.67 -27.21 83.50
CA LYS A 296 -4.41 -26.26 84.61
C LYS A 296 -5.13 -24.95 84.25
N GLY A 297 -5.94 -24.31 85.09
CA GLY A 297 -6.02 -24.36 86.55
C GLY A 297 -5.86 -22.93 87.05
N ASP A 298 -6.96 -22.28 87.44
CA ASP A 298 -7.03 -20.84 87.76
C ASP A 298 -6.12 -20.40 88.92
N LEU A 299 -5.70 -19.12 88.91
CA LEU A 299 -6.09 -18.14 89.94
C LEU A 299 -5.47 -16.75 89.72
N ASN A 300 -6.22 -15.71 90.10
CA ASN A 300 -5.88 -14.29 89.94
C ASN A 300 -4.91 -13.76 91.01
N SER A 301 -4.18 -12.69 90.70
CA SER A 301 -4.11 -11.52 91.60
C SER A 301 -3.60 -10.26 90.89
N THR A 302 -4.21 -9.11 91.20
CA THR A 302 -3.86 -7.79 90.67
C THR A 302 -3.35 -6.92 91.81
N THR A 303 -2.11 -6.42 91.74
CA THR A 303 -1.76 -5.19 92.46
C THR A 303 -0.60 -4.42 91.83
N SER A 304 -0.84 -3.13 91.62
CA SER A 304 0.17 -2.10 91.40
C SER A 304 0.88 -1.74 92.72
N THR A 305 2.10 -1.16 92.64
CA THR A 305 2.47 0.12 93.28
C THR A 305 3.86 0.57 92.78
N ILE A 306 4.08 1.89 92.81
CA ILE A 306 5.21 2.66 92.26
C ILE A 306 6.15 3.09 93.40
N LEU A 307 7.49 3.06 93.22
CA LEU A 307 8.41 4.20 93.52
C LEU A 307 9.92 3.82 93.50
N ARG A 308 10.69 4.70 92.83
CA ARG A 308 12.15 4.94 92.90
C ARG A 308 13.09 3.79 92.50
#